data_AF-A0A358EKK8-F1
#
_entry.id   AF-A0A358EKK8-F1
#
_cell.length_a   1.000
_cell.length_b   1.000
_cell.length_c   1.000
_cell.angle_alpha   90.00
_cell.angle_beta   90.00
_cell.angle_gamma   90.00
#
_symmetry.space_group_name_H-M   'P 1'
#
loop_
_entity.id
_entity.type
_entity.pdbx_description
1 polymer ?
#
loop_
_entity_poly.entity_id
_entity_poly.type
_entity_poly.pdbx_seq_one_letter_code
_entity_poly.pdbx_strand_id
1 'polypeptide(L)'
;MREVERKLQRQAKWIDVPKPKANDEVIRGNDEVVVDLNYPYNTPVMYDLMVLALQTESTNVITFGHPGGNRLFPFEGIELGYHSLTHHGKRPELLQQLTIIELYYTQQLARFFDRMKEAKDAEGQPLLDSTVVLFGSGMGNASSHSSRNLPILLAGGGFKTGEHHRFERTGRDG
;
A
#
# COMPACT_ATOMS: atom_id res chain seq x y z
N MET A 1 -2.84 20.04 -36.04
CA MET A 1 -3.39 19.40 -37.25
C MET A 1 -3.04 17.91 -37.34
N ARG A 2 -1.78 17.52 -37.57
CA ARG A 2 -1.38 16.09 -37.77
C ARG A 2 -1.63 15.13 -36.61
N GLU A 3 -1.57 15.62 -35.36
CA GLU A 3 -1.83 14.80 -34.17
C GLU A 3 -3.32 14.45 -34.00
N VAL A 4 -4.20 15.40 -34.31
CA VAL A 4 -5.66 15.22 -34.24
C VAL A 4 -6.11 14.20 -35.28
N GLU A 5 -5.57 14.29 -36.49
CA GLU A 5 -5.84 13.34 -37.58
C GLU A 5 -5.37 11.91 -37.22
N ARG A 6 -4.18 11.78 -36.60
CA ARG A 6 -3.70 10.49 -36.06
C ARG A 6 -4.59 9.92 -34.96
N LYS A 7 -5.16 10.76 -34.10
CA LYS A 7 -6.09 10.33 -33.04
C LYS A 7 -7.42 9.84 -33.62
N LEU A 8 -7.98 10.57 -34.59
CA LEU A 8 -9.21 10.17 -35.29
C LEU A 8 -9.03 8.88 -36.09
N GLN A 9 -7.91 8.72 -36.81
CA GLN A 9 -7.60 7.48 -37.53
C GLN A 9 -7.41 6.27 -36.60
N ARG A 10 -6.81 6.46 -35.42
CA ARG A 10 -6.74 5.39 -34.41
C ARG A 10 -8.14 5.06 -33.89
N GLN A 11 -8.94 6.06 -33.51
CA GLN A 11 -10.27 5.83 -32.94
C GLN A 11 -11.21 5.13 -33.93
N ALA A 12 -11.19 5.51 -35.21
CA ALA A 12 -11.95 4.85 -36.27
C ALA A 12 -11.60 3.37 -36.44
N LYS A 13 -10.32 2.98 -36.25
CA LYS A 13 -9.88 1.58 -36.33
C LYS A 13 -10.36 0.72 -35.16
N TRP A 14 -10.73 1.32 -34.04
CA TRP A 14 -11.12 0.61 -32.81
C TRP A 14 -12.62 0.69 -32.52
N ILE A 15 -13.39 1.45 -33.30
CA ILE A 15 -14.80 1.75 -32.99
C ILE A 15 -15.70 0.51 -33.14
N ASP A 16 -15.42 -0.32 -34.15
CA ASP A 16 -16.19 -1.53 -34.47
C ASP A 16 -15.48 -2.82 -34.03
N VAL A 17 -14.33 -2.71 -33.34
CA VAL A 17 -13.61 -3.87 -32.83
C VAL A 17 -14.35 -4.36 -31.58
N PRO A 18 -14.95 -5.57 -31.61
CA PRO A 18 -15.63 -6.11 -30.44
C PRO A 18 -14.62 -6.24 -29.29
N LYS A 19 -15.03 -5.86 -28.09
CA LYS A 19 -14.19 -5.99 -26.91
C LYS A 19 -13.77 -7.46 -26.76
N PRO A 20 -12.47 -7.76 -26.59
CA PRO A 20 -12.04 -9.11 -26.32
C PRO A 20 -12.74 -9.63 -25.06
N LYS A 21 -13.14 -10.90 -25.06
CA LYS A 21 -13.63 -11.56 -23.85
C LYS A 21 -12.41 -11.79 -22.95
N ALA A 22 -12.26 -10.97 -21.92
CA ALA A 22 -11.24 -11.17 -20.91
C ALA A 22 -11.57 -12.43 -20.10
N ASN A 23 -10.54 -13.20 -19.73
CA ASN A 23 -10.68 -14.30 -18.80
C ASN A 23 -10.76 -13.74 -17.36
N ASP A 24 -11.73 -14.19 -16.58
CA ASP A 24 -11.92 -13.74 -15.19
C ASP A 24 -10.78 -14.22 -14.25
N GLU A 25 -9.96 -15.18 -14.68
CA GLU A 25 -8.79 -15.67 -13.93
C GLU A 25 -7.81 -14.55 -13.56
N VAL A 26 -7.65 -13.55 -14.42
CA VAL A 26 -6.82 -12.34 -14.19
C VAL A 26 -7.32 -11.53 -13.00
N ILE A 27 -8.65 -11.41 -12.88
CA ILE A 27 -9.33 -10.62 -11.84
C ILE A 27 -9.29 -11.37 -10.51
N ARG A 28 -9.41 -12.71 -10.58
CA ARG A 28 -9.31 -13.61 -9.42
C ARG A 28 -7.86 -13.82 -8.94
N GLY A 29 -6.87 -13.28 -9.66
CA GLY A 29 -5.48 -13.27 -9.24
C GLY A 29 -4.69 -14.55 -9.56
N ASN A 30 -5.08 -15.30 -10.60
CA ASN A 30 -4.41 -16.55 -11.00
C ASN A 30 -3.26 -16.35 -12.02
N ASP A 31 -2.93 -15.10 -12.35
CA ASP A 31 -1.99 -14.75 -13.43
C ASP A 31 -0.51 -14.89 -13.07
N GLU A 32 -0.20 -15.12 -11.79
CA GLU A 32 1.15 -15.48 -11.38
C GLU A 32 1.15 -16.95 -10.99
N VAL A 33 1.68 -17.78 -11.90
CA VAL A 33 1.85 -19.25 -11.79
C VAL A 33 2.61 -19.68 -10.51
N VAL A 34 3.09 -18.73 -9.71
CA VAL A 34 3.69 -18.92 -8.41
C VAL A 34 2.81 -18.23 -7.37
N VAL A 35 1.92 -18.99 -6.73
CA VAL A 35 1.41 -18.61 -5.42
C VAL A 35 2.63 -18.57 -4.49
N ASP A 36 3.20 -17.38 -4.30
CA ASP A 36 4.24 -17.17 -3.31
C ASP A 36 3.56 -17.30 -1.94
N LEU A 37 3.68 -18.48 -1.32
CA LEU A 37 3.13 -18.73 0.02
C LEU A 37 3.73 -17.80 1.08
N ASN A 38 4.87 -17.14 0.79
CA ASN A 38 5.46 -16.12 1.66
C ASN A 38 4.84 -14.73 1.44
N TYR A 39 3.95 -14.58 0.47
CA TYR A 39 3.13 -13.39 0.30
C TYR A 39 1.85 -13.52 1.15
N PRO A 40 1.53 -12.58 2.06
CA PRO A 40 2.18 -11.29 2.37
C PRO A 40 3.19 -11.33 3.53
N TYR A 41 3.47 -12.51 4.09
CA TYR A 41 4.33 -12.77 5.26
C TYR A 41 5.78 -12.26 5.14
N ASN A 42 6.25 -11.92 3.94
CA ASN A 42 7.51 -11.22 3.75
C ASN A 42 7.51 -9.82 4.39
N THR A 43 6.35 -9.18 4.57
CA THR A 43 6.25 -7.85 5.17
C THR A 43 6.80 -7.79 6.60
N PRO A 44 6.34 -8.63 7.56
CA PRO A 44 6.91 -8.63 8.91
C PRO A 44 8.39 -9.02 8.94
N VAL A 45 8.83 -9.91 8.05
CA VAL A 45 10.26 -10.27 7.92
C VAL A 45 11.07 -9.06 7.46
N MET A 46 10.57 -8.31 6.47
CA MET A 46 11.22 -7.07 6.04
C MET A 46 11.27 -6.05 7.17
N TYR A 47 10.20 -5.88 7.95
CA TYR A 47 10.23 -5.03 9.13
C TYR A 47 11.28 -5.47 10.16
N ASP A 48 11.44 -6.77 10.42
CA ASP A 48 12.49 -7.26 11.33
C ASP A 48 13.90 -6.97 10.79
N LEU A 49 14.11 -7.16 9.48
CA LEU A 49 15.37 -6.81 8.83
C LEU A 49 15.66 -5.31 8.90
N MET A 50 14.63 -4.47 8.78
CA MET A 50 14.76 -3.02 8.94
C MET A 50 15.21 -2.64 10.34
N VAL A 51 14.60 -3.25 11.38
CA VAL A 51 15.03 -3.03 12.78
C VAL A 51 16.48 -3.44 12.96
N LEU A 52 16.88 -4.61 12.45
CA LEU A 52 18.26 -5.08 12.55
C LEU A 52 19.23 -4.13 11.84
N ALA A 53 18.91 -3.70 10.61
CA ALA A 53 19.77 -2.82 9.84
C ALA A 53 19.99 -1.46 10.51
N LEU A 54 18.96 -0.92 11.16
CA LEU A 54 19.06 0.30 11.98
C LEU A 54 19.85 0.03 13.27
N GLN A 55 19.57 -1.07 13.97
CA GLN A 55 20.23 -1.46 15.21
C GLN A 55 21.74 -1.68 15.03
N THR A 56 22.16 -2.25 13.90
CA THR A 56 23.57 -2.52 13.59
C THR A 56 24.21 -1.40 12.79
N GLU A 57 23.56 -0.23 12.69
CA GLU A 57 24.03 0.94 11.93
C GLU A 57 24.46 0.61 10.49
N SER A 58 23.84 -0.39 9.88
CA SER A 58 24.15 -0.81 8.52
C SER A 58 23.58 0.15 7.47
N THR A 59 22.55 0.91 7.83
CA THR A 59 22.07 2.09 7.11
C THR A 59 21.32 3.02 8.06
N ASN A 60 21.34 4.32 7.77
CA ASN A 60 20.56 5.33 8.52
C ASN A 60 19.21 5.65 7.88
N VAL A 61 18.97 5.17 6.65
CA VAL A 61 17.76 5.47 5.88
C VAL A 61 17.25 4.22 5.19
N ILE A 62 15.94 4.00 5.29
CA ILE A 62 15.24 2.89 4.64
C ILE A 62 13.99 3.42 3.94
N THR A 63 13.73 2.93 2.73
CA THR A 63 12.45 3.11 2.04
C THR A 63 11.89 1.73 1.72
N PHE A 64 10.67 1.46 2.17
CA PHE A 64 10.01 0.17 1.98
C PHE A 64 8.57 0.40 1.49
N GLY A 65 8.19 -0.30 0.43
CA GLY A 65 6.85 -0.26 -0.13
C GLY A 65 6.14 -1.58 0.09
N HIS A 66 4.94 -1.53 0.69
CA HIS A 66 4.08 -2.70 0.75
C HIS A 66 3.76 -3.18 -0.67
N PRO A 67 3.73 -4.50 -0.89
CA PRO A 67 3.48 -5.01 -2.23
C PRO A 67 1.99 -4.85 -2.59
N GLY A 68 1.71 -4.16 -3.70
CA GLY A 68 0.35 -3.75 -4.10
C GLY A 68 -0.18 -4.35 -5.41
N GLY A 69 0.35 -5.50 -5.85
CA GLY A 69 -0.07 -6.17 -7.08
C GLY A 69 -1.46 -6.81 -7.00
N ASN A 70 -1.88 -7.52 -8.05
CA ASN A 70 -3.16 -8.24 -8.08
C ASN A 70 -3.08 -9.67 -7.50
N ARG A 71 -2.18 -9.89 -6.54
CA ARG A 71 -2.00 -11.20 -5.89
C ARG A 71 -3.11 -11.45 -4.87
N LEU A 72 -3.52 -12.71 -4.77
CA LEU A 72 -4.46 -13.15 -3.76
C LEU A 72 -3.77 -13.24 -2.40
N PHE A 73 -4.42 -12.71 -1.36
CA PHE A 73 -3.97 -12.88 0.01
C PHE A 73 -4.61 -14.15 0.58
N PRO A 74 -3.82 -15.09 1.13
CA PRO A 74 -4.32 -16.38 1.60
C PRO A 74 -5.00 -16.25 2.99
N PHE A 75 -5.87 -15.25 3.16
CA PHE A 75 -6.67 -15.08 4.36
C PHE A 75 -8.12 -15.46 4.08
N GLU A 76 -8.80 -15.99 5.10
CA GLU A 76 -10.23 -16.29 5.02
C GLU A 76 -11.03 -15.02 4.68
N GLY A 77 -12.03 -15.16 3.79
CA GLY A 77 -12.88 -14.05 3.37
C GLY A 77 -12.31 -13.19 2.25
N ILE A 78 -11.18 -13.56 1.63
CA ILE A 78 -10.61 -12.87 0.47
C ILE A 78 -10.72 -13.76 -0.78
N GLU A 79 -11.32 -13.22 -1.83
CA GLU A 79 -11.58 -13.93 -3.10
C GLU A 79 -10.91 -13.26 -4.30
N LEU A 80 -10.51 -11.99 -4.17
CA LEU A 80 -9.90 -11.20 -5.24
C LEU A 80 -8.51 -10.68 -4.83
N GLY A 81 -7.69 -10.40 -5.83
CA GLY A 81 -6.37 -9.79 -5.60
C GLY A 81 -6.45 -8.37 -5.04
N TYR A 82 -5.42 -7.95 -4.30
CA TYR A 82 -5.40 -6.64 -3.62
C TYR A 82 -5.69 -5.47 -4.57
N HIS A 83 -5.02 -5.41 -5.73
CA HIS A 83 -5.29 -4.37 -6.72
C HIS A 83 -6.77 -4.31 -7.13
N SER A 84 -7.38 -5.45 -7.43
CA SER A 84 -8.81 -5.53 -7.80
C SER A 84 -9.72 -5.04 -6.68
N LEU A 85 -9.40 -5.37 -5.43
CA LEU A 85 -10.14 -4.90 -4.25
C LEU A 85 -10.03 -3.38 -4.07
N THR A 86 -8.90 -2.77 -4.44
CA THR A 86 -8.78 -1.30 -4.37
C THR A 86 -9.74 -0.57 -5.31
N HIS A 87 -10.22 -1.20 -6.39
CA HIS A 87 -11.28 -0.69 -7.29
C HIS A 87 -12.69 -1.02 -6.78
N HIS A 88 -12.90 -0.94 -5.47
CA HIS A 88 -14.12 -1.41 -4.81
C HIS A 88 -15.40 -0.68 -5.25
N GLY A 89 -15.33 0.55 -5.75
CA GLY A 89 -16.52 1.28 -6.23
C GLY A 89 -17.59 1.48 -5.15
N LYS A 90 -17.17 1.55 -3.88
CA LYS A 90 -18.01 1.56 -2.66
C LYS A 90 -18.87 0.31 -2.43
N ARG A 91 -18.58 -0.78 -3.13
CA ARG A 91 -19.26 -2.05 -2.92
C ARG A 91 -18.88 -2.65 -1.54
N PRO A 92 -19.84 -2.89 -0.63
CA PRO A 92 -19.56 -3.32 0.74
C PRO A 92 -18.77 -4.63 0.83
N GLU A 93 -19.06 -5.59 -0.05
CA GLU A 93 -18.39 -6.89 -0.08
C GLU A 93 -16.90 -6.74 -0.37
N LEU A 94 -16.52 -5.89 -1.34
CA LEU A 94 -15.11 -5.67 -1.68
C LEU A 94 -14.38 -4.87 -0.61
N LEU A 95 -15.07 -3.92 0.01
CA LEU A 95 -14.54 -3.17 1.14
C LEU A 95 -14.24 -4.08 2.34
N GLN A 96 -15.09 -5.06 2.62
CA GLN A 96 -14.84 -6.04 3.69
C GLN A 96 -13.56 -6.83 3.43
N GLN A 97 -13.37 -7.36 2.22
CA GLN A 97 -12.14 -8.10 1.88
C GLN A 97 -10.90 -7.20 1.93
N LEU A 98 -10.99 -5.97 1.38
CA LEU A 98 -9.88 -5.01 1.43
C LEU A 98 -9.49 -4.67 2.87
N THR A 99 -10.48 -4.50 3.75
CA THR A 99 -10.25 -4.18 5.17
C THR A 99 -9.46 -5.29 5.87
N ILE A 100 -9.66 -6.57 5.54
CA ILE A 100 -8.88 -7.67 6.09
C ILE A 100 -7.39 -7.49 5.77
N ILE A 101 -7.08 -7.13 4.53
CA ILE A 101 -5.69 -6.91 4.08
C ILE A 101 -5.09 -5.66 4.74
N GLU A 102 -5.81 -4.53 4.73
CA GLU A 102 -5.32 -3.29 5.31
C GLU A 102 -5.14 -3.40 6.84
N LEU A 103 -6.00 -4.16 7.52
CA LEU A 103 -5.86 -4.48 8.94
C LEU A 103 -4.60 -5.31 9.19
N TYR A 104 -4.35 -6.34 8.38
CA TYR A 104 -3.12 -7.13 8.49
C TYR A 104 -1.88 -6.24 8.38
N TYR A 105 -1.79 -5.37 7.37
CA TYR A 105 -0.66 -4.45 7.22
C TYR A 105 -0.51 -3.50 8.39
N THR A 106 -1.61 -2.96 8.90
CA THR A 106 -1.61 -2.07 10.07
C THR A 106 -1.14 -2.80 11.33
N GLN A 107 -1.52 -4.08 11.50
CA GLN A 107 -1.02 -4.93 12.59
C GLN A 107 0.48 -5.20 12.48
N GLN A 108 1.00 -5.43 11.26
CA GLN A 108 2.44 -5.61 11.06
C GLN A 108 3.22 -4.33 11.34
N LEU A 109 2.67 -3.16 11.01
CA LEU A 109 3.25 -1.87 11.36
C LEU A 109 3.26 -1.64 12.89
N ALA A 110 2.18 -2.01 13.59
CA ALA A 110 2.15 -1.95 15.05
C ALA A 110 3.23 -2.84 15.69
N ARG A 111 3.37 -4.08 15.21
CA ARG A 111 4.45 -5.00 15.63
C ARG A 111 5.84 -4.41 15.35
N PHE A 112 6.03 -3.76 14.20
CA PHE A 112 7.29 -3.09 13.87
C PHE A 112 7.62 -1.99 14.88
N PHE A 113 6.66 -1.17 15.29
CA PHE A 113 6.88 -0.17 16.34
C PHE A 113 7.22 -0.80 17.69
N ASP A 114 6.58 -1.90 18.07
CA ASP A 114 6.92 -2.60 19.31
C ASP A 114 8.35 -3.15 19.27
N ARG A 115 8.76 -3.71 18.13
CA ARG A 115 10.15 -4.15 17.91
C ARG A 115 11.15 -3.00 18.00
N MET A 116 10.82 -1.82 17.47
CA MET A 116 11.66 -0.63 17.59
C MET A 116 11.74 -0.06 19.02
N LYS A 117 10.71 -0.24 19.86
CA LYS A 117 10.78 0.15 21.28
C LYS A 117 11.71 -0.77 22.08
N GLU A 118 11.70 -2.05 21.75
CA GLU A 118 12.52 -3.07 22.41
C GLU A 118 13.99 -2.97 21.99
N ALA A 119 14.23 -2.85 20.68
CA ALA A 119 15.57 -2.75 20.11
C ALA A 119 16.24 -1.43 20.51
N LYS A 120 17.56 -1.48 20.73
CA LYS A 120 18.37 -0.33 21.14
C LYS A 120 19.29 0.10 20.01
N ASP A 121 19.51 1.41 19.89
CA ASP A 121 20.58 1.98 19.08
C ASP A 121 21.96 1.82 19.75
N ALA A 122 23.00 2.36 19.10
CA ALA A 122 24.38 2.29 19.58
C ALA A 122 24.58 3.00 20.93
N GLU A 123 23.76 4.01 21.23
CA GLU A 123 23.75 4.77 22.49
C GLU A 123 22.86 4.14 23.57
N GLY A 124 22.18 3.03 23.27
CA GLY A 124 21.33 2.29 24.20
C GLY A 124 19.92 2.86 24.37
N GLN A 125 19.49 3.84 23.56
CA GLN A 125 18.11 4.33 23.52
C GLN A 125 17.22 3.42 22.67
N PRO A 126 15.90 3.33 22.94
CA PRO A 126 14.98 2.66 22.03
C PRO A 126 15.12 3.20 20.59
N LEU A 127 15.21 2.31 19.60
CA LEU A 127 15.28 2.74 18.19
C LEU A 127 14.10 3.61 17.78
N LEU A 128 12.90 3.38 18.34
CA LEU A 128 11.74 4.21 18.06
C LEU A 128 11.98 5.67 18.46
N ASP A 129 12.74 5.92 19.52
CA ASP A 129 12.98 7.27 20.03
C ASP A 129 14.04 8.01 19.20
N SER A 130 14.99 7.28 18.60
CA SER A 130 16.04 7.85 17.74
C SER A 130 15.73 7.83 16.24
N THR A 131 14.66 7.16 15.80
CA THR A 131 14.31 7.01 14.37
C THR A 131 12.97 7.64 14.02
N VAL A 132 12.94 8.46 12.96
CA VAL A 132 11.70 8.99 12.37
C VAL A 132 11.10 7.98 11.40
N VAL A 133 9.84 7.62 11.60
CA VAL A 133 9.08 6.74 10.71
C VAL A 133 7.96 7.53 10.04
N LEU A 134 8.02 7.62 8.71
CA LEU A 134 6.94 8.15 7.87
C LEU A 134 6.26 6.98 7.14
N PHE A 135 4.98 6.77 7.43
CA PHE A 135 4.18 5.70 6.85
C PHE A 135 2.93 6.27 6.18
N GLY A 136 2.55 5.75 5.01
CA GLY A 136 1.34 6.21 4.36
C GLY A 136 1.15 5.70 2.94
N SER A 137 0.23 6.37 2.22
CA SER A 137 -0.12 6.05 0.84
C SER A 137 -0.08 7.30 -0.05
N GLY A 138 0.30 7.12 -1.30
CA GLY A 138 0.18 8.16 -2.35
C GLY A 138 -1.25 8.41 -2.82
N MET A 139 -2.23 7.64 -2.32
CA MET A 139 -3.66 7.81 -2.60
C MET A 139 -4.46 7.83 -1.31
N GLY A 140 -5.32 8.85 -1.14
CA GLY A 140 -6.30 8.89 -0.05
C GLY A 140 -7.59 8.15 -0.36
N ASN A 141 -7.85 7.84 -1.63
CA ASN A 141 -8.89 6.90 -2.02
C ASN A 141 -8.47 6.14 -3.27
N ALA A 142 -8.16 4.85 -3.11
CA ALA A 142 -7.66 4.03 -4.21
C ALA A 142 -8.72 3.79 -5.30
N SER A 143 -9.99 3.58 -4.94
CA SER A 143 -11.05 3.31 -5.91
C SER A 143 -11.33 4.45 -6.89
N SER A 144 -11.04 5.69 -6.50
CA SER A 144 -11.16 6.88 -7.36
C SER A 144 -9.81 7.40 -7.83
N HIS A 145 -8.71 6.71 -7.50
CA HIS A 145 -7.33 7.15 -7.71
C HIS A 145 -7.08 8.58 -7.21
N SER A 146 -7.69 8.94 -6.08
CA SER A 146 -7.54 10.28 -5.51
C SER A 146 -6.25 10.37 -4.73
N SER A 147 -5.37 11.29 -5.13
CA SER A 147 -4.18 11.69 -4.37
C SER A 147 -4.46 12.80 -3.35
N ARG A 148 -5.73 12.99 -2.97
CA ARG A 148 -6.16 14.00 -1.98
C ARG A 148 -6.31 13.35 -0.61
N ASN A 149 -6.15 14.13 0.47
CA ASN A 149 -6.29 13.69 1.86
C ASN A 149 -5.53 12.38 2.13
N LEU A 150 -4.23 12.39 1.85
CA LEU A 150 -3.40 11.20 1.98
C LEU A 150 -3.35 10.73 3.44
N PRO A 151 -3.49 9.42 3.69
CA PRO A 151 -3.24 8.87 5.01
C PRO A 151 -1.73 8.89 5.24
N ILE A 152 -1.29 9.76 6.15
CA ILE A 152 0.11 9.89 6.54
C ILE A 152 0.19 9.75 8.06
N LEU A 153 1.10 8.89 8.50
CA LEU A 153 1.46 8.69 9.89
C LEU A 153 2.93 9.04 10.06
N LEU A 154 3.22 9.90 11.03
CA LEU A 154 4.57 10.25 11.46
C LEU A 154 4.73 9.77 12.91
N ALA A 155 5.77 8.96 13.16
CA ALA A 155 6.05 8.41 14.48
C ALA A 155 7.56 8.38 14.78
N GLY A 156 7.90 8.21 16.05
CA GLY A 156 9.27 8.08 16.53
C GLY A 156 10.06 9.39 16.54
N GLY A 157 11.39 9.26 16.62
CA GLY A 157 12.34 10.38 16.54
C GLY A 157 12.23 11.42 17.65
N GLY A 158 11.63 11.04 18.78
CA GLY A 158 11.43 11.93 19.94
C GLY A 158 10.38 13.02 19.72
N PHE A 159 9.58 12.96 18.64
CA PHE A 159 8.50 13.91 18.42
C PHE A 159 7.38 13.75 19.46
N LYS A 160 6.68 14.86 19.75
CA LYS A 160 5.39 14.80 20.45
C LYS A 160 4.36 14.20 19.50
N THR A 161 3.92 12.98 19.80
CA THR A 161 2.95 12.22 19.00
C THR A 161 1.58 12.16 19.72
N GLY A 162 0.59 11.51 19.10
CA GLY A 162 -0.75 11.36 19.67
C GLY A 162 -1.79 12.36 19.15
N GLU A 163 -1.42 13.15 18.15
CA GLU A 163 -2.33 14.09 17.48
C GLU A 163 -2.83 13.51 16.15
N HIS A 164 -4.11 13.76 15.84
CA HIS A 164 -4.69 13.46 14.53
C HIS A 164 -5.09 14.77 13.87
N HIS A 165 -4.39 15.11 12.79
CA HIS A 165 -4.66 16.31 12.01
C HIS A 165 -5.52 15.96 10.80
N ARG A 166 -6.74 16.51 10.78
CA ARG A 166 -7.60 16.47 9.60
C ARG A 166 -7.57 17.82 8.93
N PHE A 167 -7.04 17.85 7.72
CA PHE A 167 -7.01 19.05 6.89
C PHE A 167 -8.31 19.10 6.08
N GLU A 168 -9.27 19.91 6.56
CA GLU A 168 -10.46 20.27 5.78
C GLU A 168 -10.04 21.23 4.66
N ARG A 169 -10.49 20.97 3.43
CA ARG A 169 -10.26 21.91 2.33
C ARG A 169 -11.37 22.94 2.25
N THR A 170 -10.96 24.19 2.05
CA THR A 170 -11.77 25.22 1.41
C THR A 170 -11.24 25.48 -0.01
N GLY A 171 -11.94 25.02 -1.07
CA GLY A 171 -11.62 25.36 -2.46
C GLY A 171 -10.86 24.31 -3.28
N ARG A 172 -10.12 24.75 -4.32
CA ARG A 172 -9.45 23.89 -5.33
C ARG A 172 -8.00 23.48 -5.02
N ASP A 173 -7.43 23.94 -3.91
CA ASP A 173 -6.08 23.58 -3.48
C ASP A 173 -6.07 22.75 -2.19
N GLY A 174 -5.16 21.76 -2.11
CA GLY A 174 -4.86 20.93 -0.94
C GLY A 174 -5.64 19.64 -0.76
#